data_AF-A0A8S4SD70-F1
#
_entry.id   AF-A0A8S4SD70-F1
#
_cell.length_a   1.000
_cell.length_b   1.000
_cell.length_c   1.000
_cell.angle_alpha   90.00
_cell.angle_beta   90.00
_cell.angle_gamma   90.00
#
_symmetry.space_group_name_H-M   'P 1'
#
loop_
_entity.id
_entity.type
_entity.pdbx_description
1 polymer ?
#
loop_
_entity_poly.entity_id
_entity_poly.type
_entity_poly.pdbx_seq_one_letter_code
_entity_poly.pdbx_strand_id
1 'polypeptide(L)'
;MSAPAAICYSKLLLPETRRSLTSIDNIQPVEKQDQSALSAATRGATNGIALILNIIANLVAFVSFIAFLNGVVGYCGGMLGRPDLDLEWIFGKIFIPLSWLMGVPWEECEHVGTLIGLKTIVNEFVAYQRMGQMKKDGLLSPRAELIATYSLCGFTNPASAGIMIGAIASMAPNQRETLSSIAVRAFFAGCGICFMTACIAALLMPEGSFG
;
A
#
# COMPACT_ATOMS: atom_id res chain seq x y z
N MET A 1 11.71 8.11 -0.84
CA MET A 1 11.90 7.64 -2.23
C MET A 1 10.60 7.60 -3.05
N SER A 2 9.44 7.47 -2.40
CA SER A 2 8.16 7.24 -3.07
C SER A 2 7.64 8.42 -3.90
N ALA A 3 7.94 9.68 -3.54
CA ALA A 3 7.48 10.85 -4.30
C ALA A 3 8.04 10.92 -5.75
N PRO A 4 9.36 10.92 -5.99
CA PRO A 4 9.88 10.89 -7.36
C PRO A 4 9.53 9.59 -8.09
N ALA A 5 9.47 8.45 -7.37
CA ALA A 5 9.04 7.18 -7.93
C ALA A 5 7.60 7.22 -8.43
N ALA A 6 6.68 7.84 -7.68
CA ALA A 6 5.28 7.99 -8.06
C ALA A 6 5.10 8.87 -9.30
N ILE A 7 5.85 9.96 -9.41
CA ILE A 7 5.82 10.80 -10.62
C ILE A 7 6.36 10.01 -11.82
N CYS A 8 7.48 9.30 -11.66
CA CYS A 8 8.05 8.48 -12.73
C CYS A 8 7.06 7.41 -13.21
N TYR A 9 6.53 6.58 -12.29
CA TYR A 9 5.58 5.51 -12.61
C TYR A 9 4.27 6.04 -13.21
N SER A 10 3.72 7.11 -12.65
CA SER A 10 2.47 7.69 -13.16
C SER A 10 2.64 8.21 -14.59
N LYS A 11 3.77 8.85 -14.91
CA LYS A 11 4.06 9.32 -16.27
C LYS A 11 4.44 8.20 -17.23
N LEU A 12 4.96 7.08 -16.73
CA LEU A 12 5.22 5.88 -17.54
C LEU A 12 3.91 5.17 -17.92
N LEU A 13 3.00 5.01 -16.96
CA LEU A 13 1.73 4.29 -17.15
C LEU A 13 0.64 5.14 -17.81
N LEU A 14 0.64 6.45 -17.54
CA LEU A 14 -0.31 7.40 -18.10
C LEU A 14 0.44 8.68 -18.51
N PRO A 15 1.12 8.66 -19.67
CA PRO A 15 1.80 9.83 -20.20
C PRO A 15 0.85 11.01 -20.40
N GLU A 16 1.35 12.22 -20.17
CA GLU A 16 0.57 13.43 -20.36
C GLU A 16 0.34 13.66 -21.86
N THR A 17 -0.93 13.67 -22.29
CA THR A 17 -1.31 13.91 -23.69
C THR A 17 -2.00 15.26 -23.89
N ARG A 18 -2.33 15.96 -22.80
CA ARG A 18 -3.04 17.23 -22.81
C ARG A 18 -2.12 18.33 -22.30
N ARG A 19 -2.42 19.58 -22.68
CA ARG A 19 -1.70 20.74 -22.14
C ARG A 19 -2.17 20.99 -20.70
N SER A 20 -1.23 21.18 -19.78
CA SER A 20 -1.54 21.58 -18.40
C SER A 20 -2.33 22.89 -18.42
N LEU A 21 -3.45 22.91 -17.71
CA LEU A 21 -4.25 24.12 -17.48
C LEU A 21 -3.61 25.04 -16.43
N THR A 22 -2.66 24.53 -15.65
CA THR A 22 -1.96 25.29 -14.60
C THR A 22 -0.56 25.71 -15.07
N SER A 23 -0.22 26.99 -14.93
CA SER A 23 1.10 27.60 -15.15
C SER A 23 1.50 28.44 -13.93
N ILE A 24 2.75 28.92 -13.88
CA ILE A 24 3.23 29.81 -12.81
C ILE A 24 2.32 31.04 -12.65
N ASP A 25 1.74 31.52 -13.75
CA ASP A 25 0.93 32.74 -13.79
C ASP A 25 -0.50 32.58 -13.24
N ASN A 26 -0.96 31.34 -13.00
CA ASN A 26 -2.34 31.07 -12.58
C ASN A 26 -2.45 30.25 -11.28
N ILE A 27 -1.34 30.09 -10.55
CA ILE A 27 -1.36 29.48 -9.21
C ILE A 27 -1.98 30.48 -8.23
N GLN A 28 -3.14 30.12 -7.72
CA GLN A 28 -3.79 30.85 -6.64
C GLN A 28 -2.98 30.69 -5.34
N PRO A 29 -2.61 31.78 -4.65
CA PRO A 29 -1.95 31.66 -3.35
C PRO A 29 -2.86 30.95 -2.36
N VAL A 30 -2.32 30.01 -1.60
CA VAL A 30 -3.05 29.35 -0.52
C VAL A 30 -3.33 30.38 0.56
N GLU A 31 -4.60 30.74 0.75
CA GLU A 31 -4.98 31.68 1.79
C GLU A 31 -4.68 31.11 3.19
N LYS A 32 -4.10 31.96 4.05
CA LYS A 32 -3.75 31.60 5.41
C LYS A 32 -5.02 31.53 6.26
N GLN A 33 -5.58 30.33 6.39
CA GLN A 33 -6.85 30.13 7.11
C GLN A 33 -6.72 30.17 8.65
N ASP A 34 -5.51 30.06 9.22
CA ASP A 34 -5.29 30.10 10.68
C ASP A 34 -4.54 31.35 11.13
N GLN A 35 -4.99 31.92 12.23
CA GLN A 35 -4.37 33.09 12.86
C GLN A 35 -3.26 32.71 13.86
N SER A 36 -3.20 31.46 14.33
CA SER A 36 -2.20 30.99 15.30
C SER A 36 -1.83 29.51 15.10
N ALA A 37 -0.64 29.11 15.59
CA ALA A 37 -0.21 27.71 15.59
C ALA A 37 -1.17 26.80 16.37
N LEU A 38 -1.77 27.32 17.44
CA LEU A 38 -2.77 26.60 18.23
C LEU A 38 -4.06 26.39 17.43
N SER A 39 -4.54 27.41 16.71
CA SER A 39 -5.69 27.28 15.79
C SER A 39 -5.44 26.20 14.74
N ALA A 40 -4.25 26.22 14.15
CA ALA A 40 -3.86 25.24 13.13
C ALA A 40 -3.80 23.81 13.70
N ALA A 41 -3.26 23.64 14.91
CA ALA A 41 -3.21 22.34 15.59
C ALA A 41 -4.62 21.81 15.89
N THR A 42 -5.51 22.65 16.45
CA THR A 42 -6.89 22.26 16.75
C THR A 42 -7.66 21.91 15.48
N ARG A 43 -7.55 22.72 14.42
CA ARG A 43 -8.21 22.44 13.14
C ARG A 43 -7.67 21.17 12.49
N GLY A 44 -6.35 20.94 12.55
CA GLY A 44 -5.73 19.70 12.09
C GLY A 44 -6.30 18.48 12.82
N ALA A 45 -6.45 18.56 14.14
CA ALA A 45 -7.08 17.52 14.94
C ALA A 45 -8.54 17.28 14.55
N THR A 46 -9.35 18.34 14.40
CA THR A 46 -10.76 18.24 13.99
C THR A 46 -10.92 17.65 12.59
N ASN A 47 -10.11 18.09 11.62
CA ASN A 47 -10.11 17.53 10.26
C ASN A 47 -9.66 16.06 10.27
N GLY A 48 -8.74 15.70 11.17
CA GLY A 48 -8.29 14.34 11.40
C GLY A 48 -9.41 13.39 11.84
N ILE A 49 -10.44 13.87 12.55
CA ILE A 49 -11.57 13.03 13.00
C ILE A 49 -12.26 12.37 11.80
N ALA A 50 -12.59 13.15 10.77
CA ALA A 50 -13.25 12.62 9.57
C ALA A 50 -12.36 11.61 8.84
N LEU A 51 -11.05 11.85 8.78
CA LEU A 51 -10.08 10.92 8.19
C LEU A 51 -10.04 9.60 8.98
N ILE A 52 -9.91 9.67 10.31
CA ILE A 52 -9.84 8.49 11.20
C ILE A 52 -11.13 7.67 11.13
N LEU A 53 -12.30 8.32 11.16
CA LEU A 53 -13.59 7.62 11.05
C LEU A 53 -13.72 6.90 9.71
N ASN A 54 -13.28 7.52 8.61
CA ASN A 54 -13.25 6.85 7.30
C ASN A 54 -12.30 5.65 7.29
N ILE A 55 -11.13 5.74 7.93
CA ILE A 55 -10.19 4.62 8.05
C ILE A 55 -10.84 3.48 8.85
N ILE A 56 -11.41 3.76 10.02
CA ILE A 56 -12.06 2.73 10.87
C ILE A 56 -13.21 2.06 10.11
N ALA A 57 -14.09 2.83 9.49
CA ALA A 57 -15.23 2.30 8.75
C ALA A 57 -14.79 1.39 7.58
N ASN A 58 -13.82 1.84 6.78
CA ASN A 58 -13.30 1.04 5.67
C ASN A 58 -12.54 -0.20 6.17
N LEU A 59 -11.75 -0.10 7.24
CA LEU A 59 -11.07 -1.26 7.82
C LEU A 59 -12.08 -2.32 8.28
N VAL A 60 -13.13 -1.93 9.01
CA VAL A 60 -14.17 -2.88 9.44
C VAL A 60 -14.86 -3.53 8.24
N ALA A 61 -15.25 -2.75 7.23
CA ALA A 61 -15.92 -3.26 6.04
C ALA A 61 -15.03 -4.22 5.23
N PHE A 62 -13.79 -3.83 4.93
CA PHE A 62 -12.87 -4.64 4.14
C PHE A 62 -12.39 -5.87 4.90
N VAL A 63 -12.06 -5.77 6.19
CA VAL A 63 -11.67 -6.96 6.99
C VAL A 63 -12.81 -7.96 7.05
N SER A 64 -14.05 -7.49 7.25
CA SER A 64 -15.23 -8.37 7.23
C SER A 64 -15.45 -9.01 5.85
N PHE A 65 -15.25 -8.24 4.78
CA PHE A 65 -15.38 -8.74 3.42
C PHE A 65 -14.31 -9.76 3.05
N ILE A 66 -13.05 -9.52 3.43
CA ILE A 66 -11.97 -10.50 3.26
C ILE A 66 -12.24 -11.76 4.08
N ALA A 67 -12.69 -11.64 5.34
CA ALA A 67 -13.07 -12.80 6.15
C ALA A 67 -14.20 -13.62 5.49
N PHE A 68 -15.19 -12.96 4.88
CA PHE A 68 -16.21 -13.62 4.09
C PHE A 68 -15.61 -14.36 2.87
N LEU A 69 -14.73 -13.71 2.11
CA LEU A 69 -14.06 -14.34 0.98
C LEU A 69 -13.20 -15.53 1.42
N ASN A 70 -12.47 -15.42 2.52
CA ASN A 70 -11.71 -16.53 3.10
C ASN A 70 -12.60 -17.69 3.50
N GLY A 71 -13.81 -17.43 4.01
CA GLY A 71 -14.82 -18.47 4.25
C GLY A 71 -15.26 -19.19 2.97
N VAL A 72 -15.48 -18.44 1.88
CA VAL A 72 -15.81 -19.01 0.56
C VAL A 72 -14.65 -19.82 -0.01
N VAL A 73 -13.44 -19.27 0.04
CA VAL A 73 -12.22 -19.93 -0.45
C VAL A 73 -11.92 -21.19 0.36
N GLY A 74 -12.05 -21.14 1.69
CA GLY A 74 -11.89 -22.30 2.57
C GLY A 74 -12.94 -23.37 2.33
N TYR A 75 -14.19 -23.00 2.04
CA TYR A 75 -15.23 -23.95 1.62
C TYR A 75 -14.86 -24.66 0.32
N CYS A 76 -14.49 -23.91 -0.72
CA CYS A 76 -14.05 -24.47 -2.00
C CYS A 76 -12.76 -25.31 -1.85
N GLY A 77 -11.82 -24.85 -1.04
CA GLY A 77 -10.58 -25.55 -0.70
C GLY A 77 -10.87 -26.86 0.02
N GLY A 78 -11.85 -26.87 0.93
CA GLY A 78 -12.33 -28.08 1.60
C GLY A 78 -12.83 -29.14 0.64
N MET A 79 -13.50 -28.76 -0.46
CA MET A 79 -13.89 -29.69 -1.53
C MET A 79 -12.69 -30.31 -2.26
N LEU A 80 -11.54 -29.64 -2.25
CA LEU A 80 -10.28 -30.09 -2.83
C LEU A 80 -9.33 -30.72 -1.78
N GLY A 81 -9.78 -30.90 -0.53
CA GLY A 81 -8.97 -31.45 0.57
C GLY A 81 -8.03 -30.46 1.26
N ARG A 82 -8.21 -29.15 1.05
CA ARG A 82 -7.45 -28.05 1.70
C ARG A 82 -8.39 -27.01 2.32
N PRO A 83 -9.02 -27.30 3.48
CA PRO A 83 -9.95 -26.39 4.13
C PRO A 83 -9.29 -25.15 4.76
N ASP A 84 -7.97 -25.17 4.91
CA ASP A 84 -7.10 -24.13 5.47
C ASP A 84 -6.69 -23.06 4.44
N LEU A 85 -7.24 -23.13 3.23
CA LEU A 85 -6.88 -22.22 2.15
C LEU A 85 -7.60 -20.87 2.31
N ASP A 86 -6.81 -19.80 2.43
CA ASP A 86 -7.28 -18.42 2.50
C ASP A 86 -6.61 -17.55 1.43
N LEU A 87 -7.10 -16.31 1.27
CA LEU A 87 -6.57 -15.37 0.28
C LEU A 87 -5.13 -14.97 0.62
N GLU A 88 -4.81 -14.82 1.90
CA GLU A 88 -3.48 -14.47 2.39
C GLU A 88 -2.44 -15.50 1.94
N TRP A 89 -2.75 -16.79 2.04
CA TRP A 89 -1.90 -17.87 1.59
C TRP A 89 -1.75 -17.88 0.06
N ILE A 90 -2.85 -17.73 -0.69
CA ILE A 90 -2.82 -17.69 -2.16
C ILE A 90 -1.90 -16.55 -2.63
N PHE A 91 -2.16 -15.32 -2.16
CA PHE A 91 -1.38 -14.16 -2.55
C PHE A 91 0.05 -14.26 -2.03
N GLY A 92 0.26 -14.79 -0.83
CA GLY A 92 1.58 -15.08 -0.28
C GLY A 92 2.43 -15.94 -1.22
N LYS A 93 1.85 -17.01 -1.78
CA LYS A 93 2.52 -17.86 -2.77
C LYS A 93 2.75 -17.16 -4.11
N ILE A 94 1.78 -16.37 -4.59
CA ILE A 94 1.93 -15.58 -5.82
C ILE A 94 3.08 -14.59 -5.72
N PHE A 95 3.33 -14.03 -4.54
CA PHE A 95 4.38 -13.03 -4.33
C PHE A 95 5.78 -13.62 -4.07
N ILE A 96 5.95 -14.95 -3.92
CA ILE A 96 7.27 -15.58 -3.72
C ILE A 96 8.27 -15.20 -4.83
N PRO A 97 7.95 -15.34 -6.13
CA PRO A 97 8.87 -14.98 -7.20
C PRO A 97 9.23 -13.50 -7.19
N LEU A 98 8.29 -12.64 -6.78
CA LEU A 98 8.52 -11.20 -6.66
C LEU A 98 9.43 -10.87 -5.47
N SER A 99 9.26 -11.53 -4.33
CA SER A 99 10.18 -11.42 -3.18
C SER A 99 11.61 -11.80 -3.58
N TRP A 100 11.76 -12.91 -4.29
CA TRP A 100 13.07 -13.34 -4.79
C TRP A 100 13.68 -12.32 -5.76
N LEU A 101 12.88 -11.79 -6.69
CA LEU A 101 13.33 -10.77 -7.65
C LEU A 101 13.77 -9.46 -6.98
N MET A 102 13.21 -9.11 -5.81
CA MET A 102 13.66 -7.97 -5.01
C MET A 102 14.97 -8.24 -4.23
N GLY A 103 15.49 -9.47 -4.27
CA GLY A 103 16.77 -9.84 -3.68
C GLY A 103 16.69 -10.46 -2.29
N VAL A 104 15.54 -11.03 -1.90
CA VAL A 104 15.36 -11.81 -0.67
C VAL A 104 16.01 -13.19 -0.84
N PRO A 105 16.71 -13.74 0.19
CA PRO A 105 17.17 -15.13 0.18
C PRO A 105 16.02 -16.10 -0.07
N TRP A 106 16.27 -17.18 -0.83
CA TRP A 106 15.22 -18.09 -1.27
C TRP A 106 14.42 -18.69 -0.10
N GLU A 107 15.13 -19.02 0.98
CA GLU A 107 14.61 -19.61 2.21
C GLU A 107 13.59 -18.71 2.91
N GLU A 108 13.71 -17.39 2.73
CA GLU A 108 12.89 -16.37 3.39
C GLU A 108 11.83 -15.76 2.44
N CYS A 109 11.86 -16.13 1.15
CA CYS A 109 10.95 -15.59 0.15
C CYS A 109 9.47 -15.89 0.46
N GLU A 110 9.18 -17.02 1.10
CA GLU A 110 7.83 -17.36 1.55
C GLU A 110 7.35 -16.43 2.66
N HIS A 111 8.22 -16.11 3.63
CA HIS A 111 7.89 -15.18 4.71
C HIS A 111 7.63 -13.78 4.15
N VAL A 112 8.53 -13.25 3.32
CA VAL A 112 8.36 -11.93 2.70
C VAL A 112 7.16 -11.91 1.74
N GLY A 113 6.95 -12.97 0.95
CA GLY A 113 5.80 -13.09 0.05
C GLY A 113 4.48 -13.03 0.82
N THR A 114 4.40 -13.73 1.95
CA THR A 114 3.24 -13.68 2.85
C THR A 114 2.97 -12.26 3.36
N LEU A 115 4.01 -11.52 3.76
CA LEU A 115 3.87 -10.13 4.21
C LEU A 115 3.32 -9.22 3.09
N ILE A 116 3.83 -9.37 1.86
CA ILE A 116 3.35 -8.61 0.70
C ILE A 116 1.90 -8.98 0.37
N GLY A 117 1.55 -10.25 0.42
CA GLY A 117 0.17 -10.73 0.22
C GLY A 117 -0.78 -10.14 1.25
N LEU A 118 -0.42 -10.20 2.53
CA LEU A 118 -1.18 -9.64 3.64
C LEU A 118 -1.39 -8.14 3.49
N LYS A 119 -0.35 -7.40 3.09
CA LYS A 119 -0.46 -5.96 2.79
C LYS A 119 -1.37 -5.68 1.61
N THR A 120 -1.27 -6.49 0.56
CA THR A 120 -2.03 -6.31 -0.69
C THR A 120 -3.53 -6.56 -0.49
N ILE A 121 -3.90 -7.56 0.31
CA ILE A 121 -5.29 -7.98 0.52
C ILE A 121 -5.94 -7.31 1.72
N VAL A 122 -5.21 -7.22 2.83
CA VAL A 122 -5.74 -6.71 4.11
C VAL A 122 -5.35 -5.25 4.28
N ASN A 123 -4.09 -4.99 4.68
CA ASN A 123 -3.47 -3.65 4.74
C ASN A 123 -2.03 -3.76 5.29
N GLU A 124 -1.28 -2.66 5.14
CA GLU A 124 0.10 -2.53 5.60
C GLU A 124 0.26 -2.61 7.13
N PHE A 125 -0.71 -2.16 7.92
CA PHE A 125 -0.61 -2.21 9.39
C PHE A 125 -0.57 -3.65 9.91
N VAL A 126 -1.46 -4.51 9.42
CA VAL A 126 -1.50 -5.93 9.77
C VAL A 126 -0.22 -6.63 9.28
N ALA A 127 0.26 -6.29 8.08
CA ALA A 127 1.52 -6.81 7.56
C ALA A 127 2.73 -6.41 8.44
N TYR A 128 2.82 -5.15 8.87
CA TYR A 128 3.89 -4.70 9.76
C TYR A 128 3.81 -5.37 11.14
N GLN A 129 2.62 -5.57 11.69
CA GLN A 129 2.46 -6.33 12.93
C GLN A 129 2.99 -7.77 12.79
N ARG A 130 2.66 -8.44 11.69
CA ARG A 130 3.15 -9.81 11.40
C ARG A 130 4.66 -9.84 11.19
N MET A 131 5.21 -8.87 10.48
CA MET A 131 6.66 -8.71 10.30
C MET A 131 7.37 -8.54 11.64
N GLY A 132 6.80 -7.74 12.55
CA GLY A 132 7.33 -7.54 13.89
C GLY A 132 7.36 -8.83 14.74
N GLN A 133 6.42 -9.75 14.52
CA GLN A 133 6.45 -11.09 15.14
C GLN A 133 7.54 -11.96 14.51
N MET A 134 7.59 -12.06 13.19
CA MET A 134 8.60 -12.84 12.45
C MET A 134 10.03 -12.40 12.81
N LYS A 135 10.25 -11.10 13.00
CA LYS A 135 11.52 -10.54 13.47
C LYS A 135 11.88 -11.03 14.87
N LYS A 136 10.93 -11.04 15.82
CA LYS A 136 11.18 -11.55 17.18
C LYS A 136 11.48 -13.04 17.19
N ASP A 137 10.85 -13.78 16.28
CA ASP A 137 11.03 -15.23 16.14
C ASP A 137 12.30 -15.61 15.36
N GLY A 138 13.07 -14.63 14.87
CA GLY A 138 14.31 -14.86 14.12
C GLY A 138 14.12 -15.43 12.72
N LEU A 139 12.94 -15.22 12.11
CA LEU A 139 12.57 -15.77 10.81
C LEU A 139 13.00 -14.91 9.61
N LEU A 140 13.51 -13.70 9.87
CA LEU A 140 13.94 -12.76 8.85
C LEU A 140 15.39 -12.34 9.10
N SER A 141 16.24 -12.45 8.09
CA SER A 141 17.56 -11.87 8.07
C SER A 141 17.48 -10.34 8.00
N PRO A 142 18.52 -9.60 8.42
CA PRO A 142 18.55 -8.13 8.28
C PRO A 142 18.26 -7.64 6.86
N ARG A 143 18.71 -8.42 5.85
CA ARG A 143 18.44 -8.13 4.43
C ARG A 143 16.97 -8.31 4.08
N ALA A 144 16.33 -9.41 4.48
CA ALA A 144 14.92 -9.64 4.22
C ALA A 144 14.03 -8.65 4.99
N GLU A 145 14.39 -8.29 6.23
CA GLU A 145 13.73 -7.24 6.99
C GLU A 145 13.75 -5.89 6.27
N LEU A 146 14.91 -5.51 5.71
CA LEU A 146 15.04 -4.28 4.94
C LEU A 146 14.12 -4.31 3.72
N ILE A 147 14.19 -5.37 2.92
CA ILE A 147 13.37 -5.50 1.70
C ILE A 147 11.88 -5.50 2.04
N ALA A 148 11.48 -6.28 3.05
CA ALA A 148 10.11 -6.32 3.55
C ALA A 148 9.66 -4.91 3.97
N THR A 149 10.45 -4.20 4.79
CA THR A 149 10.13 -2.85 5.26
C THR A 149 9.78 -1.89 4.13
N TYR A 150 10.59 -1.87 3.06
CA TYR A 150 10.35 -1.00 1.90
C TYR A 150 9.21 -1.51 0.99
N SER A 151 9.06 -2.82 0.82
CA SER A 151 7.98 -3.40 0.00
C SER A 151 6.58 -3.19 0.62
N LEU A 152 6.52 -3.12 1.95
CA LEU A 152 5.31 -2.84 2.71
C LEU A 152 4.99 -1.35 2.81
N CYS A 153 5.97 -0.47 2.56
CA CYS A 153 5.84 0.97 2.74
C CYS A 153 4.98 1.63 1.64
N GLY A 154 3.66 1.45 1.73
CA GLY A 154 2.69 2.15 0.89
C GLY A 154 1.26 1.64 1.05
N PHE A 155 0.31 2.57 0.97
CA PHE A 155 -1.14 2.36 1.10
C PHE A 155 -1.75 1.75 -0.16
N THR A 156 -1.27 0.56 -0.51
CA THR A 156 -1.59 -0.13 -1.77
C THR A 156 -2.36 -1.41 -1.47
N ASN A 157 -3.55 -1.20 -0.92
CA ASN A 157 -4.57 -2.20 -0.60
C ASN A 157 -5.95 -1.68 -1.10
N PRO A 158 -6.95 -2.56 -1.31
CA PRO A 158 -8.28 -2.16 -1.79
C PRO A 158 -8.97 -1.10 -0.92
N ALA A 159 -8.79 -1.16 0.41
CA ALA A 159 -9.38 -0.19 1.33
C ALA A 159 -8.81 1.22 1.11
N SER A 160 -7.49 1.35 1.00
CA SER A 160 -6.80 2.61 0.71
C SER A 160 -7.17 3.18 -0.66
N ALA A 161 -7.36 2.32 -1.68
CA ALA A 161 -7.86 2.78 -2.98
C ALA A 161 -9.24 3.41 -2.86
N GLY A 162 -10.16 2.80 -2.10
CA GLY A 162 -11.48 3.35 -1.80
C GLY A 162 -11.42 4.70 -1.08
N ILE A 163 -10.57 4.80 -0.05
CA ILE A 163 -10.34 6.05 0.70
C ILE A 163 -9.84 7.16 -0.23
N MET A 164 -8.86 6.88 -1.09
CA MET A 164 -8.30 7.87 -2.02
C MET A 164 -9.32 8.36 -3.05
N ILE A 165 -10.14 7.46 -3.62
CA ILE A 165 -11.21 7.84 -4.54
C ILE A 165 -12.21 8.74 -3.81
N GLY A 166 -12.63 8.35 -2.60
CA GLY A 166 -13.59 9.13 -1.80
C GLY A 166 -13.06 10.52 -1.43
N ALA A 167 -11.80 10.61 -1.00
CA ALA A 167 -11.15 11.86 -0.62
C ALA A 167 -10.98 12.82 -1.81
N ILE A 168 -10.54 12.33 -2.97
CA ILE A 168 -10.37 13.20 -4.14
C ILE A 168 -11.75 13.58 -4.73
N ALA A 169 -12.71 12.65 -4.73
CA ALA A 169 -14.07 12.94 -5.21
C ALA A 169 -14.81 13.98 -4.34
N SER A 170 -14.50 14.10 -3.04
CA SER A 170 -15.08 15.16 -2.21
C SER A 170 -14.52 16.54 -2.56
N MET A 171 -13.27 16.61 -3.00
CA MET A 171 -12.62 17.85 -3.46
C MET A 171 -12.95 18.19 -4.91
N ALA A 172 -13.14 17.18 -5.76
CA ALA A 172 -13.43 17.31 -7.18
C ALA A 172 -14.53 16.33 -7.62
N PRO A 173 -15.82 16.62 -7.31
CA PRO A 173 -16.94 15.71 -7.56
C PRO A 173 -17.06 15.27 -9.02
N ASN A 174 -16.77 16.18 -9.95
CA ASN A 174 -16.82 15.93 -11.40
C ASN A 174 -15.73 14.96 -11.90
N GLN A 175 -14.74 14.60 -11.06
CA GLN A 175 -13.67 13.67 -11.41
C GLN A 175 -13.90 12.24 -10.93
N ARG A 176 -15.05 11.96 -10.28
CA ARG A 176 -15.32 10.64 -9.67
C ARG A 176 -15.18 9.50 -10.68
N GLU A 177 -15.75 9.64 -11.88
CA GLU A 177 -15.65 8.62 -12.93
C GLU A 177 -14.22 8.43 -13.42
N THR A 178 -13.48 9.52 -13.64
CA THR A 178 -12.05 9.49 -14.00
C THR A 178 -11.26 8.69 -12.96
N LEU A 179 -11.45 8.98 -11.67
CA LEU A 179 -10.75 8.32 -10.57
C LEU A 179 -11.07 6.83 -10.51
N SER A 180 -12.34 6.47 -10.61
CA SER A 180 -12.77 5.06 -10.62
C SER A 180 -12.19 4.30 -11.81
N SER A 181 -12.10 4.92 -13.00
CA SER A 181 -11.58 4.26 -14.21
C SER A 181 -10.08 3.92 -14.13
N ILE A 182 -9.30 4.70 -13.37
CA ILE A 182 -7.84 4.48 -13.23
C ILE A 182 -7.46 3.74 -11.94
N ALA A 183 -8.39 3.52 -11.02
CA ALA A 183 -8.13 3.02 -9.67
C ALA A 183 -7.32 1.71 -9.65
N VAL A 184 -7.71 0.73 -10.48
CA VAL A 184 -7.01 -0.56 -10.56
C VAL A 184 -5.59 -0.39 -11.11
N ARG A 185 -5.41 0.47 -12.12
CA ARG A 185 -4.07 0.77 -12.66
C ARG A 185 -3.20 1.47 -11.62
N ALA A 186 -3.75 2.45 -10.91
CA ALA A 186 -3.07 3.18 -9.85
C ALA A 186 -2.68 2.27 -8.67
N PHE A 187 -3.53 1.29 -8.35
CA PHE A 187 -3.26 0.28 -7.32
C PHE A 187 -2.00 -0.54 -7.66
N PHE A 188 -1.96 -1.16 -8.84
CA PHE A 188 -0.79 -1.95 -9.27
C PHE A 188 0.46 -1.09 -9.47
N ALA A 189 0.31 0.15 -9.96
CA ALA A 189 1.39 1.12 -10.04
C ALA A 189 2.01 1.38 -8.67
N GLY A 190 1.16 1.58 -7.66
CA GLY A 190 1.57 1.78 -6.27
C GLY A 190 2.35 0.58 -5.73
N CYS A 191 1.88 -0.65 -5.96
CA CYS A 191 2.62 -1.85 -5.57
C CYS A 191 4.01 -1.89 -6.23
N GLY A 192 4.09 -1.63 -7.54
CA GLY A 192 5.35 -1.55 -8.27
C GLY A 192 6.31 -0.50 -7.75
N ILE A 193 5.81 0.66 -7.32
CA ILE A 193 6.61 1.71 -6.67
C ILE A 193 7.22 1.20 -5.36
N CYS A 194 6.44 0.54 -4.49
CA CYS A 194 6.97 -0.03 -3.25
C CYS A 194 8.07 -1.06 -3.54
N PHE A 195 7.84 -1.96 -4.51
CA PHE A 195 8.81 -2.98 -4.89
C PHE A 195 10.09 -2.38 -5.48
N MET A 196 9.96 -1.36 -6.33
CA MET A 196 11.12 -0.63 -6.86
C MET A 196 11.92 0.03 -5.73
N THR A 197 11.26 0.66 -4.76
CA THR A 197 11.98 1.25 -3.63
C THR A 197 12.68 0.20 -2.76
N ALA A 198 12.09 -0.99 -2.63
CA ALA A 198 12.72 -2.12 -1.95
C ALA A 198 13.96 -2.63 -2.68
N CYS A 199 13.90 -2.75 -4.01
CA CYS A 199 15.06 -3.13 -4.83
C CYS A 199 16.20 -2.13 -4.68
N ILE A 200 15.90 -0.83 -4.70
CA ILE A 200 16.94 0.20 -4.54
C ILE A 200 17.52 0.16 -3.12
N ALA A 201 16.70 -0.02 -2.08
CA ALA A 201 17.19 -0.18 -0.72
C ALA A 201 18.13 -1.41 -0.60
N ALA A 202 17.73 -2.55 -1.19
CA ALA A 202 18.52 -3.78 -1.19
C ALA A 202 19.86 -3.66 -1.94
N LEU A 203 19.90 -2.82 -2.97
CA LEU A 203 21.09 -2.50 -3.75
C LEU A 203 22.06 -1.60 -2.96
N LEU A 204 21.53 -0.60 -2.25
CA LEU A 204 22.32 0.36 -1.47
C LEU A 204 22.82 -0.21 -0.13
N MET A 205 22.19 -1.27 0.36
CA MET A 205 22.51 -1.96 1.62
C MET A 205 22.89 -3.43 1.35
N PRO A 206 24.11 -3.69 0.83
CA PRO A 206 24.60 -5.05 0.62
C PRO A 206 24.80 -5.80 1.95
N GLU A 207 25.01 -7.11 1.90
CA GLU A 207 25.09 -7.97 3.09
C GLU A 207 26.15 -7.52 4.11
N GLY A 208 27.27 -6.95 3.66
CA GLY A 208 28.31 -6.39 4.54
C GLY A 208 27.91 -5.12 5.30
N SER A 209 26.73 -4.54 5.03
CA SER A 209 26.23 -3.35 5.73
C SER A 209 25.54 -3.66 7.06
N PHE A 210 25.27 -4.93 7.36
CA PHE A 210 24.44 -5.32 8.51
C PHE A 210 25.20 -5.70 9.79
N GLY A 211 26.55 -5.59 9.78
CA GLY A 211 27.40 -5.81 10.95
C GLY A 211 27.74 -7.27 11.20
#